data_AF-A0A0G2Z532-F1
#
_entry.id   AF-A0A0G2Z532-F1
#
_cell.length_a   1.000
_cell.length_b   1.000
_cell.length_c   1.000
_cell.angle_alpha   90.00
_cell.angle_beta   90.00
_cell.angle_gamma   90.00
#
_symmetry.space_group_name_H-M   'P 1'
#
loop_
_entity.id
_entity.type
_entity.pdbx_description
1 polymer ?
#
loop_
_entity_poly.entity_id
_entity_poly.type
_entity_poly.pdbx_seq_one_letter_code
_entity_poly.pdbx_strand_id
1 'polypeptide(L)'
;MKKVFLLLALLVSTFALSCVFNFEPEVLSGNVGDIVIVRVDVEKTHRRCTLDSMDDYHFEFENVQVLGETPWNQVDEYNYQKWFKLCLSEAGEGFVKIWKNCTKEGYDEAILPITISENVEVLEKIREGIVPFDTPLNVENPMVESFYQSEEKTIDKITLKDIEFELPIEIHLSEGDVYVLYSKDYMYPIAVAGRDFFYRFDYYILSMSRE
;
A
#
# COMPACT_ATOMS: atom_id res chain seq x y z
N MET A 1 21.31 6.12 -64.58
CA MET A 1 20.72 5.39 -63.43
C MET A 1 21.51 5.75 -62.18
N LYS A 2 21.01 6.70 -61.36
CA LYS A 2 21.66 7.09 -60.09
C LYS A 2 20.95 6.33 -58.95
N LYS A 3 21.66 5.41 -58.31
CA LYS A 3 21.19 4.75 -57.08
C LYS A 3 21.43 5.70 -55.92
N VAL A 4 20.36 6.28 -55.39
CA VAL A 4 20.38 7.02 -54.12
C VAL A 4 20.34 5.99 -53.00
N PHE A 5 21.46 5.81 -52.31
CA PHE A 5 21.52 5.04 -51.06
C PHE A 5 21.05 5.97 -49.93
N LEU A 6 19.81 5.79 -49.48
CA LEU A 6 19.27 6.46 -48.31
C LEU A 6 19.74 5.69 -47.07
N LEU A 7 20.77 6.19 -46.39
CA LEU A 7 21.26 5.64 -45.13
C LEU A 7 20.39 6.20 -44.00
N LEU A 8 19.38 5.42 -43.60
CA LEU A 8 18.52 5.73 -42.46
C LEU A 8 19.30 5.40 -41.17
N ALA A 9 19.93 6.40 -40.58
CA ALA A 9 20.55 6.29 -39.26
C ALA A 9 19.44 6.19 -38.20
N LEU A 10 19.16 4.96 -37.75
CA LEU A 10 18.34 4.71 -36.57
C LEU A 10 19.11 5.25 -35.35
N LEU A 11 18.76 6.45 -34.89
CA LEU A 11 19.14 6.96 -33.57
C LEU A 11 18.36 6.16 -32.53
N VAL A 12 18.94 5.05 -32.07
CA VAL A 12 18.50 4.40 -30.83
C VAL A 12 18.95 5.30 -29.68
N SER A 13 18.05 6.19 -29.25
CA SER A 13 18.21 6.94 -28.01
C SER A 13 18.14 5.95 -26.85
N THR A 14 19.29 5.49 -26.37
CA THR A 14 19.37 4.82 -25.08
C THR A 14 19.10 5.89 -24.02
N PHE A 15 17.86 5.95 -23.53
CA PHE A 15 17.54 6.73 -22.34
C PHE A 15 18.42 6.21 -21.22
N ALA A 16 19.37 7.02 -20.76
CA ALA A 16 20.20 6.67 -19.62
C ALA A 16 19.29 6.66 -18.39
N LEU A 17 19.01 5.45 -17.86
CA LEU A 17 18.24 5.29 -16.63
C LEU A 17 19.01 5.92 -15.46
N SER A 18 18.27 6.72 -14.71
CA SER A 18 18.81 7.76 -13.85
C SER A 18 19.11 7.24 -12.43
N CYS A 19 18.26 6.32 -11.96
CA CYS A 19 18.53 5.28 -10.97
C CYS A 19 17.83 4.01 -11.46
N VAL A 20 18.15 2.86 -10.88
CA VAL A 20 17.37 1.64 -11.12
C VAL A 20 16.55 1.35 -9.86
N PHE A 21 15.25 1.14 -10.05
CA PHE A 21 14.32 0.75 -9.00
C PHE A 21 13.91 -0.69 -9.21
N ASN A 22 14.07 -1.52 -8.19
CA ASN A 22 13.63 -2.90 -8.22
C ASN A 22 12.73 -3.20 -7.02
N PHE A 23 11.77 -4.10 -7.24
CA PHE A 23 10.90 -4.64 -6.21
C PHE A 23 11.17 -6.13 -6.04
N GLU A 24 11.19 -6.59 -4.79
CA GLU A 24 11.13 -8.02 -4.49
C GLU A 24 9.90 -8.29 -3.59
N PRO A 25 8.92 -9.08 -4.06
CA PRO A 25 8.83 -9.70 -5.40
C PRO A 25 8.56 -8.67 -6.52
N GLU A 26 8.81 -9.05 -7.78
CA GLU A 26 8.59 -8.18 -8.96
C GLU A 26 7.11 -8.11 -9.39
N VAL A 27 6.32 -9.12 -9.02
CA VAL A 27 4.86 -9.18 -9.21
C VAL A 27 4.28 -9.77 -7.94
N LEU A 28 3.15 -9.22 -7.50
CA LEU A 28 2.49 -9.67 -6.29
C LEU A 28 1.03 -10.06 -6.60
N SER A 29 0.57 -11.16 -6.02
CA SER A 29 -0.84 -11.49 -6.00
C SER A 29 -1.23 -12.13 -4.67
N GLY A 30 -2.49 -11.96 -4.30
CA GLY A 30 -3.03 -12.49 -3.04
C GLY A 30 -4.51 -12.20 -2.91
N ASN A 31 -5.03 -12.39 -1.70
CA ASN A 31 -6.42 -12.11 -1.37
C ASN A 31 -6.50 -10.92 -0.42
N VAL A 32 -7.65 -10.26 -0.39
CA VAL A 32 -7.98 -9.23 0.60
C VAL A 32 -7.66 -9.74 2.02
N GLY A 33 -6.96 -8.94 2.81
CA GLY A 33 -6.49 -9.26 4.16
C GLY A 33 -5.14 -9.98 4.24
N ASP A 34 -4.58 -10.48 3.14
CA ASP A 34 -3.25 -11.09 3.14
C ASP A 34 -2.18 -10.05 3.50
N ILE A 35 -1.18 -10.49 4.27
CA ILE A 35 -0.01 -9.69 4.62
C ILE A 35 1.17 -10.07 3.74
N VAL A 36 1.77 -9.07 3.13
CA VAL A 36 2.92 -9.23 2.24
C VAL A 36 4.08 -8.35 2.70
N ILE A 37 5.29 -8.81 2.42
CA ILE A 37 6.51 -8.06 2.67
C ILE A 37 7.13 -7.74 1.32
N VAL A 38 7.33 -6.45 1.04
CA VAL A 38 7.92 -5.95 -0.20
C VAL A 38 9.24 -5.28 0.12
N ARG A 39 10.32 -5.69 -0.56
CA ARG A 39 11.59 -4.96 -0.58
C ARG A 39 11.61 -4.02 -1.78
N VAL A 40 12.10 -2.82 -1.57
CA VAL A 40 12.40 -1.85 -2.62
C VAL A 40 13.89 -1.57 -2.60
N ASP A 41 14.54 -1.80 -3.74
CA ASP A 41 15.95 -1.51 -3.97
C ASP A 41 16.09 -0.27 -4.86
N VAL A 42 16.98 0.63 -4.47
CA VAL A 42 17.39 1.79 -5.27
C VAL A 42 18.88 1.69 -5.55
N GLU A 43 19.24 1.50 -6.83
CA GLU A 43 20.62 1.58 -7.29
C GLU A 43 20.89 2.95 -7.92
N LYS A 44 21.79 3.73 -7.32
CA LYS A 44 22.26 5.00 -7.86
C LYS A 44 23.26 4.74 -8.98
N THR A 45 22.88 5.01 -10.23
CA THR A 45 23.73 4.75 -11.42
C THR A 45 24.79 5.82 -11.67
N HIS A 46 24.81 6.91 -10.88
CA HIS A 46 25.71 8.04 -11.06
C HIS A 46 26.44 8.44 -9.78
N ARG A 47 27.75 8.67 -9.88
CA ARG A 47 28.63 9.07 -8.76
C ARG A 47 28.30 10.43 -8.13
N ARG A 48 27.60 11.31 -8.86
CA ARG A 48 27.19 12.64 -8.40
C ARG A 48 25.69 12.82 -8.62
N CYS A 49 24.92 11.95 -7.98
CA CYS A 49 23.48 12.13 -7.84
C CYS A 49 23.22 13.47 -7.14
N THR A 50 22.21 14.23 -7.57
CA THR A 50 21.78 15.45 -6.87
C THR A 50 20.74 15.18 -5.79
N LEU A 51 20.24 13.94 -5.72
CA LEU A 51 19.40 13.48 -4.63
C LEU A 51 20.32 12.96 -3.54
N ASP A 52 20.73 13.91 -2.69
CA ASP A 52 21.62 13.67 -1.57
C ASP A 52 20.88 13.02 -0.39
N SER A 53 19.53 13.10 -0.36
CA SER A 53 18.69 12.42 0.63
C SER A 53 17.89 11.26 0.02
N MET A 54 17.61 10.24 0.83
CA MET A 54 16.64 9.20 0.48
C MET A 54 15.18 9.63 0.70
N ASP A 55 14.97 10.81 1.29
CA ASP A 55 13.63 11.43 1.42
C ASP A 55 13.12 12.02 0.10
N ASP A 56 14.01 12.17 -0.90
CA ASP A 56 13.67 12.62 -2.25
C ASP A 56 12.99 11.52 -3.11
N TYR A 57 12.82 10.32 -2.54
CA TYR A 57 12.12 9.19 -3.14
C TYR A 57 10.75 9.08 -2.50
N HIS A 58 9.73 9.10 -3.35
CA HIS A 58 8.34 9.13 -2.93
C HIS A 58 7.67 7.79 -3.24
N PHE A 59 6.68 7.44 -2.43
CA PHE A 59 5.89 6.24 -2.60
C PHE A 59 4.41 6.59 -2.75
N GLU A 60 3.74 5.85 -3.62
CA GLU A 60 2.29 5.84 -3.76
C GLU A 60 1.79 4.39 -3.72
N PHE A 61 0.61 4.21 -3.16
CA PHE A 61 0.00 2.91 -2.89
C PHE A 61 -1.45 2.91 -3.36
N GLU A 62 -1.87 1.83 -3.99
CA GLU A 62 -3.27 1.64 -4.43
C GLU A 62 -3.74 0.24 -4.03
N ASN A 63 -4.95 0.15 -3.46
CA ASN A 63 -5.61 -1.07 -2.98
C ASN A 63 -4.82 -1.87 -1.93
N VAL A 64 -3.84 -1.24 -1.27
CA VAL A 64 -3.05 -1.80 -0.17
C VAL A 64 -2.92 -0.80 0.98
N GLN A 65 -2.79 -1.31 2.21
CA GLN A 65 -2.53 -0.51 3.39
C GLN A 65 -1.11 -0.75 3.90
N VAL A 66 -0.36 0.32 4.15
CA VAL A 66 0.97 0.24 4.76
C VAL A 66 0.81 0.03 6.27
N LEU A 67 1.17 -1.15 6.76
CA LEU A 67 1.13 -1.49 8.19
C LEU A 67 2.43 -1.11 8.91
N GLY A 68 3.51 -0.97 8.14
CA GLY A 68 4.81 -0.56 8.66
C GLY A 68 5.87 -0.55 7.57
N GLU A 69 6.96 0.14 7.87
CA GLU A 69 8.10 0.27 6.98
C GLU A 69 9.40 0.35 7.78
N THR A 70 10.52 -0.01 7.15
CA THR A 70 11.85 0.28 7.70
C THR A 70 12.33 1.65 7.24
N PRO A 71 13.23 2.31 7.99
CA PRO A 71 14.05 3.36 7.40
C PRO A 71 14.84 2.83 6.18
N TRP A 72 15.30 3.74 5.33
CA TRP A 72 16.25 3.38 4.28
C TRP A 72 17.54 2.84 4.89
N ASN A 73 17.97 1.67 4.43
CA ASN A 73 19.23 1.03 4.78
C ASN A 73 20.19 1.08 3.59
N GLN A 74 21.35 1.68 3.77
CA GLN A 74 22.40 1.67 2.76
C GLN A 74 23.16 0.34 2.82
N VAL A 75 23.02 -0.49 1.78
CA VAL A 75 23.68 -1.80 1.68
C VAL A 75 25.11 -1.66 1.19
N ASP A 76 25.34 -0.75 0.25
CA ASP A 76 26.67 -0.36 -0.23
C ASP A 76 26.69 1.09 -0.72
N GLU A 77 27.79 1.54 -1.34
CA GLU A 77 27.97 2.93 -1.78
C GLU A 77 26.83 3.45 -2.67
N TYR A 78 26.20 2.59 -3.46
CA TYR A 78 25.19 2.97 -4.45
C TYR A 78 23.84 2.28 -4.27
N ASN A 79 23.73 1.28 -3.40
CA ASN A 79 22.52 0.50 -3.20
C ASN A 79 21.85 0.79 -1.86
N TYR A 80 20.56 1.12 -1.92
CA TYR A 80 19.71 1.41 -0.77
C TYR A 80 18.49 0.51 -0.76
N GLN A 81 18.06 0.13 0.42
CA GLN A 81 16.95 -0.80 0.63
C GLN A 81 15.94 -0.25 1.62
N LYS A 82 14.66 -0.48 1.32
CA LYS A 82 13.55 -0.24 2.24
C LYS A 82 12.58 -1.41 2.17
N TRP A 83 12.00 -1.77 3.31
CA TRP A 83 11.01 -2.83 3.40
C TRP A 83 9.67 -2.26 3.82
N PHE A 84 8.62 -2.76 3.20
CA PHE A 84 7.23 -2.46 3.54
C PHE A 84 6.52 -3.73 3.98
N LYS A 85 5.74 -3.62 5.06
CA LYS A 85 4.72 -4.60 5.45
C LYS A 85 3.37 -4.06 5.01
N LEU A 86 2.76 -4.71 4.04
CA LEU A 86 1.49 -4.27 3.44
C LEU A 86 0.37 -5.25 3.78
N CYS A 87 -0.84 -4.73 3.94
CA CYS A 87 -2.08 -5.50 3.88
C CYS A 87 -2.71 -5.29 2.50
N LEU A 88 -3.14 -6.36 1.84
CA LEU A 88 -3.94 -6.24 0.63
C LEU A 88 -5.36 -5.81 1.03
N SER A 89 -5.78 -4.62 0.65
CA SER A 89 -6.97 -3.98 1.24
C SER A 89 -8.21 -4.13 0.40
N GLU A 90 -8.10 -4.00 -0.92
CA GLU A 90 -9.26 -3.97 -1.83
C GLU A 90 -9.04 -4.93 -3.00
N ALA A 91 -10.06 -5.70 -3.36
CA ALA A 91 -10.00 -6.62 -4.49
C ALA A 91 -9.95 -5.83 -5.81
N GLY A 92 -9.12 -6.30 -6.75
CA GLY A 92 -8.86 -5.63 -8.02
C GLY A 92 -7.37 -5.53 -8.32
N GLU A 93 -7.04 -4.65 -9.26
CA GLU A 93 -5.65 -4.30 -9.55
C GLU A 93 -5.21 -3.16 -8.62
N GLY A 94 -4.01 -3.25 -8.07
CA GLY A 94 -3.39 -2.24 -7.23
C GLY A 94 -1.91 -2.11 -7.55
N PHE A 95 -1.20 -1.26 -6.79
CA PHE A 95 0.24 -1.12 -6.97
C PHE A 95 0.98 -0.58 -5.75
N VAL A 96 2.30 -0.79 -5.77
CA VAL A 96 3.28 0.05 -5.05
C VAL A 96 4.10 0.78 -6.11
N LYS A 97 4.10 2.11 -6.07
CA LYS A 97 4.90 2.94 -6.98
C LYS A 97 5.98 3.65 -6.18
N ILE A 98 7.21 3.61 -6.69
CA ILE A 98 8.29 4.50 -6.26
C ILE A 98 8.57 5.50 -7.37
N TRP A 99 8.78 6.76 -7.02
CA TRP A 99 9.19 7.76 -7.99
C TRP A 99 10.10 8.82 -7.38
N LYS A 100 10.83 9.52 -8.24
CA LYS A 100 11.65 10.69 -7.89
C LYS A 100 11.61 11.73 -9.00
N ASN A 101 12.03 12.94 -8.68
CA ASN A 101 12.32 13.96 -9.68
C ASN A 101 13.73 14.55 -9.48
N CYS A 102 14.64 14.20 -10.38
CA CYS A 102 16.03 14.64 -10.36
C CYS A 102 16.23 15.86 -11.26
N THR A 103 16.88 16.91 -10.76
CA THR A 103 17.15 18.14 -11.55
C THR A 103 17.94 17.90 -12.85
N LYS A 104 18.75 16.83 -12.91
CA LYS A 104 19.58 16.48 -14.08
C LYS A 104 18.90 15.55 -15.07
N GLU A 105 18.11 14.61 -14.56
CA GLU A 105 17.61 13.46 -15.33
C GLU A 105 16.09 13.48 -15.48
N GLY A 106 15.42 14.38 -14.75
CA GLY A 106 13.97 14.50 -14.73
C GLY A 106 13.32 13.45 -13.84
N TYR A 107 12.09 13.10 -14.22
CA TYR A 107 11.25 12.15 -13.51
C TYR A 107 11.65 10.70 -13.81
N ASP A 108 11.66 9.85 -12.77
CA ASP A 108 11.89 8.41 -12.89
C ASP A 108 10.93 7.69 -11.94
N GLU A 109 10.41 6.54 -12.38
CA GLU A 109 9.46 5.75 -11.60
C GLU A 109 9.57 4.25 -11.88
N ALA A 110 9.12 3.45 -10.92
CA ALA A 110 8.83 2.04 -11.12
C ALA A 110 7.57 1.64 -10.35
N ILE A 111 6.87 0.65 -10.88
CA ILE A 111 5.59 0.17 -10.37
C ILE A 111 5.70 -1.33 -10.14
N LEU A 112 5.40 -1.77 -8.92
CA LEU A 112 5.09 -3.15 -8.58
C LEU A 112 3.58 -3.35 -8.75
N PRO A 113 3.12 -4.07 -9.80
CA PRO A 113 1.71 -4.39 -9.96
C PRO A 113 1.28 -5.43 -8.93
N ILE A 114 0.04 -5.29 -8.45
CA ILE A 114 -0.57 -6.17 -7.47
C ILE A 114 -1.95 -6.59 -7.97
N THR A 115 -2.23 -7.89 -7.97
CA THR A 115 -3.58 -8.40 -8.25
C THR A 115 -4.18 -9.01 -6.98
N ILE A 116 -5.33 -8.49 -6.54
CA ILE A 116 -5.98 -8.83 -5.28
C ILE A 116 -7.33 -9.48 -5.54
N SER A 117 -7.54 -10.68 -5.00
CA SER A 117 -8.83 -11.39 -5.08
C SER A 117 -9.66 -11.17 -3.81
N GLU A 118 -10.99 -11.29 -3.93
CA GLU A 118 -11.88 -11.28 -2.77
C GLU A 118 -11.50 -12.37 -1.76
N ASN A 119 -11.72 -12.11 -0.46
CA ASN A 119 -11.47 -13.07 0.61
C ASN A 119 -12.69 -13.27 1.49
N VAL A 120 -13.55 -14.21 1.09
CA VAL A 120 -14.78 -14.54 1.83
C VAL A 120 -14.48 -15.03 3.25
N GLU A 121 -13.35 -15.72 3.46
CA GLU A 121 -13.01 -16.27 4.79
C GLU A 121 -12.75 -15.16 5.82
N VAL A 122 -12.03 -14.10 5.42
CA VAL A 122 -11.77 -12.94 6.29
C VAL A 122 -13.08 -12.26 6.69
N LEU A 123 -13.99 -12.08 5.72
CA LEU A 123 -15.29 -11.46 5.97
C LEU A 123 -16.15 -12.30 6.93
N GLU A 124 -16.25 -13.62 6.71
CA GLU A 124 -17.02 -14.51 7.58
C GLU A 124 -16.48 -14.50 9.02
N LYS A 125 -15.16 -14.54 9.20
CA LYS A 125 -14.56 -14.42 10.54
C LYS A 125 -14.92 -13.10 11.22
N ILE A 126 -14.90 -11.98 10.49
CA ILE A 126 -15.30 -10.68 11.03
C ILE A 126 -16.79 -10.67 11.40
N ARG A 127 -17.66 -11.25 10.57
CA ARG A 127 -19.10 -11.40 10.87
C ARG A 127 -19.35 -12.16 12.17
N GLU A 128 -18.52 -13.16 12.44
CA GLU A 128 -18.57 -13.96 13.67
C GLU A 128 -17.91 -13.27 14.88
N GLY A 129 -17.33 -12.07 14.70
CA GLY A 129 -16.61 -11.34 15.74
C GLY A 129 -15.23 -11.93 16.05
N ILE A 130 -14.64 -12.68 15.11
CA ILE A 130 -13.29 -13.21 15.22
C ILE A 130 -12.34 -12.20 14.58
N VAL A 131 -11.21 -11.90 15.24
CA VAL A 131 -10.11 -11.13 14.64
C VAL A 131 -9.32 -12.05 13.70
N PRO A 132 -9.41 -11.91 12.36
CA PRO A 132 -8.85 -12.90 11.44
C PRO A 132 -7.36 -12.69 11.14
N PHE A 133 -6.65 -11.92 11.96
CA PHE A 133 -5.29 -11.50 11.71
C PHE A 133 -4.49 -11.40 13.00
N ASP A 134 -3.17 -11.53 12.87
CA ASP A 134 -2.25 -11.26 13.98
C ASP A 134 -2.28 -9.77 14.31
N THR A 135 -2.78 -9.44 15.49
CA THR A 135 -2.84 -8.08 16.02
C THR A 135 -1.95 -7.95 17.24
N PRO A 136 -1.24 -6.81 17.40
CA PRO A 136 -0.48 -6.55 18.62
C PRO A 136 -1.36 -6.02 19.76
N LEU A 137 -2.66 -5.86 19.53
CA LEU A 137 -3.65 -5.47 20.53
C LEU A 137 -4.09 -6.68 21.37
N ASN A 138 -4.35 -6.47 22.66
CA ASN A 138 -5.05 -7.45 23.49
C ASN A 138 -6.56 -7.27 23.33
N VAL A 139 -7.13 -7.84 22.27
CA VAL A 139 -8.55 -7.71 21.96
C VAL A 139 -9.37 -8.72 22.79
N GLU A 140 -9.87 -8.27 23.94
CA GLU A 140 -10.83 -9.04 24.72
C GLU A 140 -12.26 -8.70 24.26
N ASN A 141 -13.09 -9.72 24.02
CA ASN A 141 -14.50 -9.58 23.65
C ASN A 141 -14.76 -8.65 22.44
N PRO A 142 -14.19 -8.96 21.26
CA PRO A 142 -14.50 -8.23 20.03
C PRO A 142 -16.02 -8.17 19.77
N MET A 143 -16.47 -7.02 19.30
CA MET A 143 -17.85 -6.73 18.92
C MET A 143 -17.91 -6.42 17.42
N VAL A 144 -19.07 -6.69 16.83
CA VAL A 144 -19.33 -6.44 15.41
C VAL A 144 -20.62 -5.65 15.28
N GLU A 145 -20.56 -4.57 14.53
CA GLU A 145 -21.73 -3.90 13.98
C GLU A 145 -21.72 -4.00 12.47
N SER A 146 -22.90 -3.92 11.85
CA SER A 146 -23.03 -3.91 10.40
C SER A 146 -24.00 -2.83 9.94
N PHE A 147 -23.75 -2.28 8.77
CA PHE A 147 -24.68 -1.38 8.06
C PHE A 147 -24.59 -1.62 6.56
N TYR A 148 -25.59 -1.15 5.83
CA TYR A 148 -25.61 -1.21 4.38
C TYR A 148 -25.10 0.11 3.78
N GLN A 149 -24.06 0.04 2.97
CA GLN A 149 -23.55 1.17 2.19
C GLN A 149 -24.26 1.16 0.83
N SER A 150 -25.03 2.21 0.53
CA SER A 150 -25.89 2.25 -0.66
C SER A 150 -25.21 2.68 -1.95
N GLU A 151 -24.00 3.24 -1.86
CA GLU A 151 -23.22 3.72 -2.99
C GLU A 151 -21.74 3.71 -2.63
N GLU A 152 -20.86 3.60 -3.61
CA GLU A 152 -19.42 3.71 -3.38
C GLU A 152 -19.05 5.07 -2.77
N LYS A 153 -18.26 5.07 -1.70
CA LYS A 153 -17.89 6.31 -1.01
C LYS A 153 -16.56 6.20 -0.26
N THR A 154 -15.74 7.24 -0.37
CA THR A 154 -14.59 7.44 0.51
C THR A 154 -15.03 8.10 1.82
N ILE A 155 -14.64 7.52 2.94
CA ILE A 155 -14.96 8.01 4.29
C ILE A 155 -13.70 8.14 5.15
N ASP A 156 -13.73 9.11 6.05
CA ASP A 156 -12.75 9.32 7.12
C ASP A 156 -13.38 9.12 8.51
N LYS A 157 -14.68 8.81 8.57
CA LYS A 157 -15.48 8.67 9.79
C LYS A 157 -16.53 7.58 9.66
N ILE A 158 -16.79 6.89 10.77
CA ILE A 158 -17.81 5.83 10.84
C ILE A 158 -18.65 5.98 12.11
N THR A 159 -19.97 5.87 11.98
CA THR A 159 -20.90 6.05 13.12
C THR A 159 -21.52 4.72 13.51
N LEU A 160 -21.27 4.26 14.74
CA LEU A 160 -21.81 3.03 15.32
C LEU A 160 -22.61 3.35 16.58
N LYS A 161 -23.90 2.99 16.63
CA LYS A 161 -24.76 3.20 17.82
C LYS A 161 -24.66 4.63 18.40
N ASP A 162 -24.77 5.63 17.53
CA ASP A 162 -24.66 7.05 17.85
C ASP A 162 -23.27 7.54 18.32
N ILE A 163 -22.24 6.70 18.19
CA ILE A 163 -20.84 7.05 18.44
C ILE A 163 -20.14 7.22 17.09
N GLU A 164 -19.60 8.40 16.84
CA GLU A 164 -18.76 8.68 15.68
C GLU A 164 -17.29 8.36 16.00
N PHE A 165 -16.66 7.58 15.13
CA PHE A 165 -15.25 7.25 15.16
C PHE A 165 -14.56 7.94 13.99
N GLU A 166 -13.52 8.74 14.25
CA GLU A 166 -12.61 9.21 13.21
C GLU A 166 -11.67 8.07 12.83
N LEU A 167 -11.46 7.84 11.54
CA LEU A 167 -10.58 6.80 11.04
C LEU A 167 -9.15 7.35 10.90
N PRO A 168 -8.11 6.57 11.22
CA PRO A 168 -6.72 7.01 11.05
C PRO A 168 -6.31 7.31 9.60
N ILE A 169 -7.05 6.76 8.64
CA ILE A 169 -6.89 6.98 7.19
C ILE A 169 -8.27 7.06 6.54
N GLU A 170 -8.33 7.73 5.38
CA GLU A 170 -9.47 7.62 4.48
C GLU A 170 -9.55 6.19 3.91
N ILE A 171 -10.76 5.64 3.84
CA ILE A 171 -11.02 4.32 3.25
C ILE A 171 -12.13 4.40 2.21
N HIS A 172 -12.05 3.56 1.18
CA HIS A 172 -13.09 3.40 0.18
C HIS A 172 -14.04 2.26 0.58
N LEU A 173 -15.34 2.56 0.64
CA LEU A 173 -16.38 1.56 0.87
C LEU A 173 -17.12 1.30 -0.42
N SER A 174 -17.14 0.03 -0.85
CA SER A 174 -18.00 -0.46 -1.92
C SER A 174 -19.48 -0.53 -1.48
N GLU A 175 -20.40 -0.53 -2.45
CA GLU A 175 -21.81 -0.80 -2.20
C GLU A 175 -21.99 -2.21 -1.59
N GLY A 176 -22.76 -2.31 -0.50
CA GLY A 176 -23.11 -3.58 0.13
C GLY A 176 -23.06 -3.56 1.65
N ASP A 177 -23.03 -4.76 2.24
CA ASP A 177 -22.91 -4.92 3.69
C ASP A 177 -21.49 -4.61 4.15
N VAL A 178 -21.38 -3.67 5.09
CA VAL A 178 -20.13 -3.29 5.75
C VAL A 178 -20.18 -3.77 7.20
N TYR A 179 -19.09 -4.39 7.65
CA TYR A 179 -18.92 -4.91 8.99
C TYR A 179 -17.78 -4.18 9.68
N VAL A 180 -18.01 -3.81 10.93
CA VAL A 180 -17.06 -3.05 11.73
C VAL A 180 -16.73 -3.85 12.98
N LEU A 181 -15.50 -4.35 13.03
CA LEU A 181 -14.95 -5.05 14.18
C LEU A 181 -14.34 -4.03 15.14
N TYR A 182 -14.75 -4.04 16.40
CA TYR A 182 -14.29 -3.08 17.39
C TYR A 182 -14.26 -3.71 18.79
N SER A 183 -13.55 -3.08 19.73
CA SER A 183 -13.65 -3.40 21.15
C SER A 183 -13.88 -2.12 21.94
N LYS A 184 -14.58 -2.22 23.07
CA LYS A 184 -14.80 -1.11 23.99
C LYS A 184 -13.50 -0.62 24.64
N ASP A 185 -12.45 -1.42 24.58
CA ASP A 185 -11.14 -1.09 25.14
C ASP A 185 -10.34 -0.13 24.24
N TYR A 186 -10.80 0.11 23.01
CA TYR A 186 -10.12 0.95 22.02
C TYR A 186 -11.01 2.08 21.53
N MET A 187 -10.38 3.24 21.28
CA MET A 187 -11.06 4.44 20.78
C MET A 187 -11.37 4.41 19.28
N TYR A 188 -10.87 3.39 18.57
CA TYR A 188 -11.03 3.22 17.13
C TYR A 188 -11.56 1.83 16.82
N PRO A 189 -12.28 1.64 15.69
CA PRO A 189 -12.51 0.32 15.15
C PRO A 189 -11.20 -0.44 14.99
N ILE A 190 -11.23 -1.74 15.21
CA ILE A 190 -10.09 -2.63 14.98
C ILE A 190 -9.94 -2.90 13.49
N ALA A 191 -11.07 -3.14 12.80
CA ALA A 191 -11.12 -3.32 11.36
C ALA A 191 -12.50 -2.96 10.78
N VAL A 192 -12.52 -2.64 9.48
CA VAL A 192 -13.72 -2.38 8.68
C VAL A 192 -13.63 -3.25 7.42
N ALA A 193 -14.67 -4.02 7.11
CA ALA A 193 -14.65 -5.01 6.04
C ALA A 193 -15.97 -5.05 5.25
N GLY A 194 -15.86 -5.32 3.96
CA GLY A 194 -16.96 -5.59 3.05
C GLY A 194 -16.66 -6.85 2.24
N ARG A 195 -17.43 -7.07 1.17
CA ARG A 195 -17.23 -8.23 0.27
C ARG A 195 -15.84 -8.22 -0.38
N ASP A 196 -15.41 -7.05 -0.80
CA ASP A 196 -14.26 -6.81 -1.66
C ASP A 196 -13.19 -5.95 -0.99
N PHE A 197 -13.39 -5.51 0.26
CA PHE A 197 -12.41 -4.72 0.98
C PHE A 197 -12.23 -5.15 2.44
N PHE A 198 -11.06 -4.86 2.98
CA PHE A 198 -10.69 -5.06 4.37
C PHE A 198 -9.62 -4.06 4.79
N TYR A 199 -9.96 -3.19 5.74
CA TYR A 199 -9.05 -2.22 6.34
C TYR A 199 -8.86 -2.54 7.82
N ARG A 200 -7.61 -2.48 8.29
CA ARG A 200 -7.27 -2.71 9.70
C ARG A 200 -6.64 -1.47 10.30
N PHE A 201 -6.97 -1.19 11.57
CA PHE A 201 -6.50 0.01 12.25
C PHE A 201 -5.68 -0.28 13.50
N ASP A 202 -5.47 -1.57 13.80
CA ASP A 202 -4.81 -2.03 15.00
C ASP A 202 -3.36 -1.54 15.16
N TYR A 203 -2.63 -1.36 14.06
CA TYR A 203 -1.29 -0.77 14.09
C TYR A 203 -1.30 0.73 14.40
N TYR A 204 -2.32 1.47 14.00
CA TYR A 204 -2.46 2.90 14.29
C TYR A 204 -2.83 3.14 15.76
N ILE A 205 -3.69 2.27 16.32
CA ILE A 205 -4.08 2.33 17.74
C ILE A 205 -2.83 2.30 18.64
N LEU A 206 -1.84 1.46 18.32
CA LEU A 206 -0.60 1.40 19.09
C LEU A 206 0.29 2.63 18.95
N SER A 207 0.44 3.18 17.74
CA SER A 207 1.29 4.36 17.55
C SER A 207 0.75 5.58 18.28
N MET A 208 -0.58 5.75 18.32
CA MET A 208 -1.23 6.87 18.99
C MET A 208 -1.25 6.76 20.51
N SER A 209 -1.20 5.54 21.07
CA SER A 209 -1.16 5.33 22.53
C SER A 209 0.17 5.74 23.20
N ARG A 210 1.19 6.08 22.40
CA ARG A 210 2.54 6.40 22.88
C ARG A 210 2.85 7.90 22.88
N GLU A 211 1.92 8.74 22.41
CA GLU A 211 1.99 10.21 22.46
C GLU A 211 1.24 10.76 23.68
#